data_AF-A0A9E3LMS6-F1
#
_entry.id   AF-A0A9E3LMS6-F1
#
_cell.length_a   1.000
_cell.length_b   1.000
_cell.length_c   1.000
_cell.angle_alpha   90.00
_cell.angle_beta   90.00
_cell.angle_gamma   90.00
#
_symmetry.space_group_name_H-M   'P 1'
#
loop_
_entity.id
_entity.type
_entity.pdbx_description
1 polymer ?
#
loop_
_entity_poly.entity_id
_entity_poly.type
_entity_poly.pdbx_seq_one_letter_code
_entity_poly.pdbx_strand_id
1 'polypeptide(L)'
;MPRTSIGERPMTYAERRARHRAARVTGTPLIRTRRPTDRRSRARRWYDAVAELTDLQAKYAAWLAALPTNLQDSVIADALQAICDLDLAELQAIDPPRGFGRD
;
A
#
# COMPACT_ATOMS: atom_id res chain seq x y z
N MET A 1 -0.21 29.00 -20.52
CA MET A 1 -1.56 29.45 -20.91
C MET A 1 -2.30 29.95 -19.66
N PRO A 2 -2.76 31.20 -19.62
CA PRO A 2 -3.56 31.70 -18.50
C PRO A 2 -4.91 30.98 -18.47
N ARG A 3 -5.38 30.62 -17.27
CA ARG A 3 -6.69 29.98 -17.10
C ARG A 3 -7.77 31.01 -17.37
N THR A 4 -8.66 30.76 -18.33
CA THR A 4 -9.83 31.60 -18.60
C THR A 4 -10.70 31.70 -17.34
N SER A 5 -11.02 32.93 -16.93
CA SER A 5 -11.94 33.16 -15.82
C SER A 5 -13.33 32.61 -16.16
N ILE A 6 -13.99 32.00 -15.19
CA ILE A 6 -15.34 31.41 -15.35
C ILE A 6 -16.41 32.53 -15.27
N GLY A 7 -16.14 33.68 -15.88
CA GLY A 7 -16.97 34.88 -15.87
C GLY A 7 -16.17 36.18 -15.96
N GLU A 8 -16.85 37.26 -16.35
CA GLU A 8 -16.29 38.62 -16.45
C GLU A 8 -16.07 39.29 -15.09
N ARG A 9 -16.80 38.85 -14.05
CA ARG A 9 -16.70 39.40 -12.68
C ARG A 9 -16.26 38.33 -11.69
N PRO A 10 -15.43 38.68 -10.69
CA PRO A 10 -15.06 37.75 -9.63
C PRO A 10 -16.29 37.36 -8.81
N MET A 11 -16.54 36.06 -8.65
CA MET A 11 -17.68 35.58 -7.85
C MET A 11 -17.55 36.05 -6.39
N THR A 12 -18.65 36.58 -5.86
CA THR A 12 -18.80 36.88 -4.44
C THR A 12 -18.78 35.60 -3.61
N TYR A 13 -18.62 35.75 -2.29
CA TYR A 13 -18.64 34.62 -1.37
C TYR A 13 -19.99 33.89 -1.37
N ALA A 14 -21.10 34.64 -1.45
CA ALA A 14 -22.45 34.09 -1.46
C ALA A 14 -22.70 33.22 -2.70
N GLU A 15 -22.31 33.70 -3.88
CA GLU A 15 -22.43 32.96 -5.14
C GLU A 15 -21.55 31.71 -5.16
N ARG A 16 -20.33 31.79 -4.61
CA ARG A 16 -19.47 30.62 -4.41
C ARG A 16 -20.14 29.58 -3.51
N ARG A 17 -20.76 30.01 -2.41
CA ARG A 17 -21.45 29.11 -1.47
C ARG A 17 -22.72 28.51 -2.09
N ALA A 18 -23.45 29.26 -2.92
CA ALA A 18 -24.61 28.76 -3.65
C ALA A 18 -24.20 27.72 -4.71
N ARG A 19 -23.15 28.00 -5.49
CA ARG A 19 -22.59 27.07 -6.48
C ARG A 19 -22.08 25.77 -5.83
N HIS A 20 -21.37 25.88 -4.70
CA HIS A 20 -20.92 24.70 -3.96
C HIS A 20 -22.09 23.85 -3.46
N ARG A 21 -23.18 24.48 -2.98
CA ARG A 21 -24.41 23.77 -2.59
C ARG A 21 -25.09 23.08 -3.78
N ALA A 22 -25.26 23.80 -4.90
CA ALA A 22 -25.84 23.26 -6.12
C ALA A 22 -25.04 22.04 -6.64
N ALA A 23 -23.71 22.14 -6.69
CA ALA A 23 -22.84 21.04 -7.12
C ALA A 23 -22.96 19.77 -6.24
N ARG A 24 -23.25 19.92 -4.94
CA ARG A 24 -23.51 18.78 -4.05
C ARG A 24 -24.89 18.17 -4.23
N VAL A 25 -25.90 18.98 -4.54
CA VAL A 25 -27.28 18.52 -4.80
C VAL A 25 -27.36 17.77 -6.13
N THR A 26 -26.67 18.25 -7.17
CA THR A 26 -26.62 17.61 -8.51
C THR A 26 -25.80 16.30 -8.51
N GLY A 27 -25.24 15.89 -7.37
CA GLY A 27 -24.49 14.64 -7.25
C GLY A 27 -23.25 14.57 -8.14
N THR A 28 -22.75 15.70 -8.64
CA THR A 28 -21.60 15.74 -9.54
C THR A 28 -20.40 15.11 -8.82
N PRO A 29 -19.92 13.94 -9.25
CA PRO A 29 -18.84 13.28 -8.54
C PRO A 29 -17.61 14.17 -8.65
N LEU A 30 -17.12 14.63 -7.50
CA LEU A 30 -15.80 15.22 -7.44
C LEU A 30 -14.84 14.06 -7.80
N ILE A 31 -14.41 13.98 -9.07
CA ILE A 31 -13.46 12.97 -9.52
C ILE A 31 -12.15 13.24 -8.79
N ARG A 32 -12.02 12.66 -7.60
CA ARG A 32 -10.77 12.59 -6.87
C ARG A 32 -10.01 11.45 -7.50
N THR A 33 -9.04 11.77 -8.35
CA THR A 33 -8.03 10.82 -8.86
C THR A 33 -7.11 10.28 -7.75
N ARG A 34 -7.49 10.41 -6.48
CA ARG A 34 -6.66 10.00 -5.36
C ARG A 34 -6.74 8.48 -5.24
N ARG A 35 -5.59 7.83 -5.42
CA ARG A 35 -5.37 6.41 -5.09
C ARG A 35 -6.04 6.11 -3.74
N PRO A 36 -6.77 4.99 -3.59
CA PRO A 36 -7.30 4.58 -2.30
C PRO A 36 -6.17 4.63 -1.28
N THR A 37 -6.31 5.50 -0.29
CA THR A 37 -5.31 5.57 0.79
C THR A 37 -5.47 4.29 1.58
N ASP A 38 -4.40 3.49 1.68
CA ASP A 38 -4.39 2.34 2.56
C ASP A 38 -4.74 2.83 3.98
N ARG A 39 -5.88 2.36 4.50
CA ARG A 39 -6.42 2.80 5.79
C ARG A 39 -5.85 2.02 6.95
N ARG A 40 -5.02 1.00 6.70
CA ARG A 40 -4.36 0.23 7.75
C ARG A 40 -3.39 1.12 8.52
N SER A 41 -3.35 0.92 9.84
CA SER A 41 -2.33 1.56 10.67
C SER A 41 -0.93 1.09 10.23
N ARG A 42 0.10 1.88 10.54
CA ARG A 42 1.49 1.49 10.24
C ARG A 42 1.86 0.15 10.89
N ALA A 43 1.47 -0.05 12.14
CA ALA A 43 1.61 -1.32 12.84
C ALA A 43 0.90 -2.47 12.12
N ARG A 44 -0.34 -2.28 11.64
CA ARG A 44 -1.03 -3.34 10.91
C ARG A 44 -0.35 -3.67 9.58
N ARG A 45 0.17 -2.66 8.88
CA ARG A 45 0.95 -2.86 7.64
C ARG A 45 2.25 -3.62 7.90
N TRP A 46 2.90 -3.40 9.04
CA TRP A 46 4.08 -4.17 9.46
C TRP A 46 3.72 -5.65 9.63
N TYR A 47 2.73 -5.95 10.46
CA TYR A 47 2.30 -7.33 10.71
C TYR A 47 1.85 -8.04 9.43
N ASP A 48 1.07 -7.37 8.58
CA ASP A 48 0.63 -7.95 7.30
C ASP A 48 1.83 -8.25 6.38
N ALA A 49 2.83 -7.35 6.32
CA ALA A 49 4.02 -7.53 5.47
C ALA A 49 4.92 -8.67 5.98
N VAL A 50 5.14 -8.76 7.30
CA VAL A 50 5.91 -9.86 7.89
C VAL A 50 5.22 -11.20 7.66
N ALA A 51 3.89 -11.25 7.78
CA ALA A 51 3.11 -12.45 7.47
C ALA A 51 3.22 -12.84 5.98
N GLU A 52 3.13 -11.87 5.07
CA GLU A 52 3.29 -12.09 3.63
C GLU A 52 4.69 -12.63 3.27
N LEU A 53 5.74 -12.05 3.86
CA LEU A 53 7.12 -12.53 3.67
C LEU A 53 7.29 -13.97 4.18
N THR A 54 6.70 -14.30 5.33
CA THR A 54 6.78 -15.64 5.92
C THR A 54 6.06 -16.68 5.05
N ASP A 55 4.88 -16.34 4.52
CA ASP A 55 4.14 -17.19 3.59
C ASP A 55 4.89 -17.41 2.27
N LEU A 56 5.51 -16.36 1.73
CA LEU A 56 6.37 -16.48 0.55
C LEU A 56 7.59 -17.37 0.81
N GLN A 57 8.27 -17.20 1.94
CA GLN A 57 9.41 -18.05 2.30
C GLN A 57 9.01 -19.53 2.37
N ALA A 58 7.86 -19.85 2.99
CA ALA A 58 7.36 -21.22 3.03
C ALA A 58 7.08 -21.80 1.62
N LYS A 59 6.53 -20.98 0.71
CA LYS A 59 6.30 -21.37 -0.69
C LYS A 59 7.62 -21.62 -1.43
N TYR A 60 8.62 -20.78 -1.23
CA TYR A 60 9.95 -20.94 -1.83
C TYR A 60 10.69 -22.16 -1.26
N ALA A 61 10.56 -22.43 0.04
CA ALA A 61 11.10 -23.64 0.65
C ALA A 61 10.46 -24.91 0.08
N ALA A 62 9.14 -24.91 -0.12
CA ALA A 62 8.45 -26.02 -0.77
C ALA A 62 8.90 -26.21 -2.23
N TRP A 63 9.17 -25.12 -2.95
CA TRP A 63 9.72 -25.19 -4.30
C TRP A 63 11.15 -25.76 -4.30
N LEU A 64 12.01 -25.30 -3.40
CA LEU A 64 13.36 -25.84 -3.23
C LEU A 64 13.35 -27.34 -2.93
N ALA A 65 12.47 -27.78 -2.03
CA ALA A 65 12.31 -29.20 -1.70
C ALA A 65 11.81 -30.06 -2.87
N ALA A 66 11.05 -29.47 -3.79
CA ALA A 66 10.52 -30.14 -4.98
C ALA A 66 11.44 -30.02 -6.21
N LEU A 67 12.62 -29.45 -6.06
CA LEU A 67 13.51 -29.18 -7.19
C LEU A 67 14.11 -30.48 -7.76
N PRO A 68 14.06 -30.69 -9.09
CA PRO A 68 14.71 -31.82 -9.74
C PRO A 68 16.21 -31.89 -9.44
N THR A 69 16.78 -33.10 -9.29
CA THR A 69 18.19 -33.30 -8.93
C THR A 69 19.16 -32.60 -9.88
N ASN A 70 18.84 -32.55 -11.18
CA ASN A 70 19.66 -31.89 -12.20
C ASN A 70 19.67 -30.35 -12.10
N LEU A 71 18.86 -29.76 -11.22
CA LEU A 71 18.78 -28.32 -10.98
C LEU A 71 19.30 -27.92 -9.59
N GLN A 72 19.74 -28.87 -8.77
CA GLN A 72 20.17 -28.62 -7.39
C GLN A 72 21.42 -27.73 -7.32
N ASP A 73 22.32 -27.79 -8.31
CA ASP A 73 23.52 -26.94 -8.38
C ASP A 73 23.31 -25.69 -9.27
N SER A 74 22.05 -25.29 -9.50
CA SER A 74 21.74 -24.14 -10.35
C SER A 74 21.61 -22.85 -9.56
N VAL A 75 21.79 -21.72 -10.26
CA VAL A 75 21.55 -20.36 -9.71
C VAL A 75 20.13 -20.20 -9.14
N ILE A 76 19.16 -20.99 -9.61
CA ILE A 76 17.80 -21.00 -9.08
C ILE A 76 17.78 -21.62 -7.67
N ALA A 77 18.47 -22.74 -7.47
CA ALA A 77 18.58 -23.39 -6.17
C ALA A 77 19.26 -22.46 -5.16
N ASP A 78 20.36 -21.81 -5.55
CA ASP A 78 21.06 -20.83 -4.71
C ASP A 78 20.16 -19.66 -4.30
N ALA A 79 19.38 -19.12 -5.24
CA ALA A 79 18.45 -18.03 -4.96
C ALA A 79 17.31 -18.46 -4.02
N LEU A 80 16.77 -19.67 -4.20
CA LEU A 80 15.74 -20.22 -3.32
C LEU A 80 16.30 -20.46 -1.91
N GLN A 81 17.51 -21.02 -1.81
CA GLN A 81 18.19 -21.22 -0.53
C GLN A 81 18.41 -19.88 0.17
N ALA A 82 18.91 -18.87 -0.53
CA ALA A 82 19.12 -17.53 0.04
C ALA A 82 17.83 -16.90 0.59
N ILE A 83 16.68 -17.15 -0.04
CA ILE A 83 15.38 -16.70 0.49
C ILE A 83 14.99 -17.50 1.75
N CYS A 84 15.24 -18.81 1.76
CA CYS A 84 14.94 -19.68 2.90
C CYS A 84 15.84 -19.39 4.11
N ASP A 85 17.07 -18.93 3.88
CA ASP A 85 18.05 -18.61 4.92
C ASP A 85 17.78 -17.27 5.62
N LEU A 86 16.86 -16.45 5.12
CA LEU A 86 16.46 -15.21 5.78
C LEU A 86 15.80 -15.52 7.13
N ASP A 87 16.39 -15.04 8.22
CA ASP A 87 15.77 -15.15 9.54
C ASP A 87 14.60 -14.15 9.68
N LEU A 88 13.40 -14.61 9.33
CA LEU A 88 12.17 -13.82 9.49
C LEU A 88 11.65 -13.83 10.93
N ALA A 89 12.18 -14.67 11.83
CA ALA A 89 11.76 -14.69 13.23
C ALA A 89 12.18 -13.40 13.95
N GLU A 90 13.34 -12.83 13.60
CA GLU A 90 13.75 -11.51 14.08
C GLU A 90 12.73 -10.42 13.72
N LEU A 91 12.17 -10.47 12.50
CA LEU A 91 11.15 -9.51 12.07
C LEU A 91 9.79 -9.75 12.77
N GLN A 92 9.44 -11.01 13.04
CA GLN A 92 8.23 -11.37 13.78
C GLN A 92 8.30 -10.93 15.25
N ALA A 93 9.49 -10.89 15.85
CA ALA A 93 9.69 -10.51 17.24
C ALA A 93 9.53 -9.00 17.50
N ILE A 94 9.58 -8.17 16.46
CA ILE A 94 9.45 -6.71 16.59
C ILE A 94 7.97 -6.32 16.77
N ASP A 95 7.65 -5.66 17.89
CA ASP A 95 6.37 -4.96 18.07
C ASP A 95 6.49 -3.53 17.52
N PRO A 96 5.83 -3.20 16.38
CA PRO A 96 5.87 -1.86 15.82
C PRO A 96 5.08 -0.88 16.71
N PRO A 97 5.55 0.37 16.86
CA PRO A 97 4.88 1.36 17.69
C PRO A 97 3.45 1.64 17.19
N ARG A 98 2.50 1.74 18.12
CA ARG A 98 1.07 1.92 17.83
C ARG A 98 0.72 3.35 17.37
N GLY A 99 1.68 4.26 17.54
CA GLY A 99 1.60 5.69 17.23
C GLY A 99 1.60 6.54 18.49
N PHE A 100 1.83 7.85 18.34
CA PHE A 100 1.87 8.78 19.47
C PHE A 100 0.62 8.68 20.35
N GLY A 101 0.81 8.44 21.65
CA GLY A 101 -0.24 8.40 22.67
C GLY A 101 -1.08 7.11 22.72
N ARG A 102 -0.59 6.00 22.15
CA ARG A 102 -1.23 4.69 22.20
C ARG A 102 -0.36 3.58 22.81
N ASP A 103 0.73 3.97 23.47
CA ASP A 103 1.62 3.12 24.26
C ASP A 103 1.33 3.29 25.76
#